data_AF-A0A0U5APY8-F1
#
_entry.id   AF-A0A0U5APY8-F1
#
_cell.length_a   1.000
_cell.length_b   1.000
_cell.length_c   1.000
_cell.angle_alpha   90.00
_cell.angle_beta   90.00
_cell.angle_gamma   90.00
#
_symmetry.space_group_name_H-M   'P 1'
#
loop_
_entity.id
_entity.type
_entity.pdbx_description
1 polymer ?
#
loop_
_entity_poly.entity_id
_entity_poly.type
_entity_poly.pdbx_seq_one_letter_code
_entity_poly.pdbx_strand_id
1 'polypeptide(L)'
;MMLKIVKGFTLIFLGILLIACEKGKITSSLSDFKDTTLEKVKANLSGLPFLGRFIKLHPAPKELYKKTEEKMALLNLSQAKDLYPQEYAELSKKWERAKAYYKKKYFLSAEKVLKEVLKSAEELLNKVEDYNRNLKEKALLKYKEREKALLEKSLKGEKEIVKVRLYLWRLKNLIELGKYDEFEKELEKTPF
;
A
#
# COMPACT_ATOMS: atom_id res chain seq x y z
N MET A 1 -3.48 62.46 28.63
CA MET A 1 -4.18 61.38 29.36
C MET A 1 -4.48 60.12 28.52
N MET A 2 -4.18 60.08 27.21
CA MET A 2 -4.45 58.88 26.37
C MET A 2 -3.30 57.85 26.27
N LEU A 3 -2.05 58.22 26.57
CA LEU A 3 -0.89 57.33 26.41
C LEU A 3 -0.78 56.20 27.47
N LYS A 4 -1.46 56.31 28.60
CA LYS A 4 -1.47 55.25 29.64
C LYS A 4 -2.50 54.15 29.36
N ILE A 5 -3.59 54.46 28.65
CA ILE A 5 -4.69 53.53 28.38
C ILE A 5 -4.28 52.52 27.28
N VAL A 6 -3.52 52.96 26.28
CA VAL A 6 -3.04 52.09 25.19
C VAL A 6 -2.01 51.07 25.68
N LYS A 7 -1.07 51.46 26.56
CA LYS A 7 -0.08 50.54 27.15
C LYS A 7 -0.72 49.47 28.04
N GLY A 8 -1.78 49.82 28.77
CA GLY A 8 -2.56 48.88 29.58
C GLY A 8 -3.27 47.85 28.71
N PHE A 9 -3.90 48.27 27.61
CA PHE A 9 -4.59 47.36 26.69
C PHE A 9 -3.63 46.41 25.96
N THR A 10 -2.45 46.87 25.55
CA THR A 10 -1.45 45.98 24.93
C THR A 10 -0.91 44.94 25.91
N LEU A 11 -0.74 45.29 27.18
CA LEU A 11 -0.30 44.35 28.24
C LEU A 11 -1.40 43.37 28.62
N ILE A 12 -2.65 43.81 28.67
CA ILE A 12 -3.81 42.94 28.89
C ILE A 12 -4.01 42.01 27.69
N PHE A 13 -3.84 42.49 26.46
CA PHE A 13 -3.92 41.65 25.25
C PHE A 13 -2.78 40.63 25.19
N LEU A 14 -1.55 41.01 25.56
CA LEU A 14 -0.41 40.08 25.68
C LEU A 14 -0.64 39.05 26.80
N GLY A 15 -1.21 39.48 27.93
CA GLY A 15 -1.57 38.61 29.06
C GLY A 15 -2.68 37.63 28.70
N ILE A 16 -3.71 38.05 27.95
CA ILE A 16 -4.77 37.18 27.45
C ILE A 16 -4.21 36.22 26.40
N LEU A 17 -3.27 36.64 25.54
CA LEU A 17 -2.59 35.76 24.59
C LEU A 17 -1.74 34.69 25.28
N LEU A 18 -1.03 35.05 26.36
CA LEU A 18 -0.24 34.12 27.17
C LEU A 18 -1.13 33.13 27.93
N ILE A 19 -2.23 33.58 28.54
CA ILE A 19 -3.18 32.73 29.28
C ILE A 19 -3.97 31.82 28.32
N ALA A 20 -4.31 32.29 27.11
CA ALA A 20 -4.94 31.48 26.07
C ALA A 20 -3.99 30.41 25.50
N CYS A 21 -2.68 30.66 25.52
CA CYS A 21 -1.67 29.70 25.07
C CYS A 21 -1.38 28.59 26.11
N GLU A 22 -1.57 28.86 27.40
CA GLU A 22 -1.38 27.87 28.48
C GLU A 22 -2.60 26.95 28.68
N LYS A 23 -3.82 27.39 28.35
CA LYS A 23 -5.07 26.64 28.62
C LYS A 23 -5.65 25.89 27.42
N GLY A 24 -5.16 26.14 26.22
CA GLY A 24 -5.53 25.36 25.04
C GLY A 24 -4.75 24.06 25.02
N LYS A 25 -5.43 22.90 25.17
CA LYS A 25 -4.89 21.63 24.65
C LYS A 25 -4.40 21.92 23.23
N ILE A 26 -3.10 21.99 23.03
CA ILE A 26 -2.49 22.20 21.72
C ILE A 26 -2.95 21.02 20.89
N THR A 27 -3.97 21.27 20.09
CA THR A 27 -4.61 20.30 19.23
C THR A 27 -3.54 19.80 18.27
N SER A 28 -3.50 18.49 18.04
CA SER A 28 -2.52 17.82 17.18
C SER A 28 -2.26 18.54 15.84
N SER A 29 -3.26 19.25 15.31
CA SER A 29 -3.15 20.06 14.10
C SER A 29 -2.13 21.21 14.19
N LEU A 30 -1.98 21.86 15.35
CA LEU A 30 -1.07 22.99 15.54
C LEU A 30 0.38 22.50 15.72
N SER A 31 0.56 21.37 16.41
CA SER A 31 1.86 20.67 16.46
C SER A 31 2.28 20.16 15.09
N ASP A 32 1.38 19.52 14.33
CA ASP A 32 1.67 19.01 12.99
C ASP A 32 2.00 20.15 12.00
N PHE A 33 1.31 21.29 12.11
CA PHE A 33 1.62 22.48 11.31
C PHE A 33 3.01 23.05 11.64
N LYS A 34 3.34 23.15 12.94
CA LYS A 34 4.64 23.60 13.41
C LYS A 34 5.76 22.69 12.91
N ASP A 35 5.59 21.38 13.05
CA ASP A 35 6.57 20.38 12.63
C ASP A 35 6.81 20.42 11.12
N THR A 36 5.73 20.52 10.33
CA THR A 36 5.81 20.59 8.86
C THR A 36 6.51 21.87 8.40
N THR A 37 6.21 23.01 9.04
CA THR A 37 6.80 24.30 8.68
C THR A 37 8.27 24.34 9.07
N LEU A 38 8.60 23.86 10.26
CA LEU A 38 9.96 23.77 10.78
C LEU A 38 10.81 22.81 9.96
N GLU A 39 10.24 21.69 9.52
CA GLU A 39 10.91 20.75 8.62
C GLU A 39 11.25 21.39 7.27
N LYS A 40 10.30 22.09 6.64
CA LYS A 40 10.55 22.81 5.37
C LYS A 40 11.65 23.86 5.50
N VAL A 41 11.61 24.65 6.58
CA VAL A 41 12.62 25.67 6.85
C VAL A 41 13.99 25.03 7.06
N LYS A 42 14.08 23.98 7.88
CA LYS A 42 15.33 23.24 8.09
C LYS A 42 15.87 22.63 6.81
N ALA A 43 15.02 22.00 6.00
CA ALA A 43 15.41 21.40 4.73
C ALA A 43 15.95 22.45 3.74
N ASN A 44 15.29 23.59 3.61
CA ASN A 44 15.77 24.69 2.77
C ASN A 44 17.10 25.26 3.26
N LEU A 45 17.20 25.55 4.56
CA LEU A 45 18.41 26.12 5.16
C LEU A 45 19.59 25.12 5.13
N SER A 46 19.33 23.81 5.17
CA SER A 46 20.36 22.77 5.03
C SER A 46 21.07 22.80 3.67
N GLY A 47 20.44 23.39 2.66
CA GLY A 47 21.00 23.56 1.32
C GLY A 47 21.87 24.81 1.15
N LEU A 48 21.93 25.70 2.15
CA LEU A 48 22.73 26.93 2.08
C LEU A 48 24.21 26.67 2.42
N PRO A 49 25.15 27.27 1.67
CA PRO A 49 26.56 27.21 2.01
C PRO A 49 26.81 27.82 3.40
N PHE A 50 27.74 27.23 4.17
CA PHE A 50 28.16 27.63 5.53
C PHE A 50 27.15 27.45 6.67
N LEU A 51 25.85 27.66 6.44
CA LEU A 51 24.80 27.48 7.46
C LEU A 51 24.29 26.04 7.55
N GLY A 52 24.32 25.29 6.43
CA GLY A 52 23.79 23.93 6.36
C GLY A 52 24.43 22.96 7.36
N ARG A 53 25.72 23.13 7.70
CA ARG A 53 26.45 22.27 8.64
C ARG A 53 25.92 22.31 10.07
N PHE A 54 25.19 23.36 10.45
CA PHE A 54 24.64 23.52 11.80
C PHE A 54 23.19 23.04 11.91
N ILE A 55 22.59 22.63 10.80
CA ILE A 55 21.18 22.24 10.75
C ILE A 55 21.06 20.73 10.78
N LYS A 56 20.60 20.22 11.92
CA LYS A 56 20.28 18.80 12.08
C LYS A 56 18.90 18.51 11.51
N LEU A 57 18.88 17.80 10.38
CA LEU A 57 17.65 17.25 9.78
C LEU A 57 17.20 15.99 10.55
N HIS A 58 15.91 15.67 10.42
CA HIS A 58 15.40 14.35 10.81
C HIS A 58 16.14 13.27 10.00
N PRO A 59 16.50 12.11 10.59
CA PRO A 59 17.19 11.06 9.85
C PRO A 59 16.31 10.54 8.69
N ALA A 60 16.95 10.23 7.57
CA ALA A 60 16.24 9.67 6.42
C ALA A 60 15.70 8.26 6.75
N PRO A 61 14.40 7.97 6.55
CA PRO A 61 13.80 6.67 6.85
C PRO A 61 14.13 5.63 5.75
N LYS A 62 15.42 5.31 5.57
CA LYS A 62 15.92 4.47 4.46
C LYS A 62 15.31 3.07 4.44
N GLU A 63 15.35 2.37 5.57
CA GLU A 63 14.81 1.01 5.69
C GLU A 63 13.31 0.97 5.40
N LEU A 64 12.57 1.93 5.97
CA LEU A 64 11.13 2.03 5.74
C LEU A 64 10.83 2.31 4.26
N TYR A 65 11.56 3.24 3.64
CA TYR A 65 11.40 3.54 2.22
C TYR A 65 11.62 2.29 1.36
N LYS A 66 12.71 1.56 1.59
CA LYS A 66 13.05 0.34 0.84
C LYS A 66 11.97 -0.73 1.03
N LYS A 67 11.54 -0.99 2.27
CA LYS A 67 10.46 -1.94 2.56
C LYS A 67 9.17 -1.57 1.84
N THR A 68 8.79 -0.29 1.85
CA THR A 68 7.59 0.19 1.14
C THR A 68 7.74 0.02 -0.38
N GLU A 69 8.91 0.33 -0.93
CA GLU A 69 9.20 0.18 -2.36
C GLU A 69 9.07 -1.28 -2.81
N GLU A 70 9.63 -2.23 -2.05
CA GLU A 70 9.50 -3.67 -2.30
C GLU A 70 8.02 -4.11 -2.31
N LYS A 71 7.21 -3.65 -1.34
CA LYS A 71 5.78 -3.98 -1.28
C LYS A 71 5.00 -3.38 -2.46
N MET A 72 5.30 -2.16 -2.86
CA MET A 72 4.70 -1.54 -4.05
C MET A 72 5.07 -2.28 -5.34
N ALA A 73 6.31 -2.77 -5.44
CA ALA A 73 6.75 -3.59 -6.57
C ALA A 73 5.99 -4.92 -6.63
N LEU A 74 5.79 -5.59 -5.49
CA LEU A 74 4.99 -6.82 -5.42
C LEU A 74 3.53 -6.60 -5.86
N LEU A 75 2.90 -5.49 -5.44
CA LEU A 75 1.54 -5.15 -5.87
C LEU A 75 1.42 -4.95 -7.39
N ASN A 76 2.47 -4.43 -8.03
CA ASN A 76 2.50 -4.28 -9.49
C ASN A 76 2.54 -5.63 -10.20
N LEU A 77 3.28 -6.59 -9.65
CA LEU A 77 3.42 -7.93 -10.21
C LEU A 77 2.18 -8.79 -9.96
N SER A 78 1.46 -8.57 -8.85
CA SER A 78 0.31 -9.39 -8.44
C SER A 78 -1.03 -8.98 -9.07
N GLN A 79 -1.02 -8.15 -10.11
CA GLN A 79 -2.23 -7.65 -10.80
C GLN A 79 -3.19 -6.89 -9.86
N ALA A 80 -2.70 -6.37 -8.72
CA ALA A 80 -3.52 -5.64 -7.75
C ALA A 80 -4.22 -4.42 -8.38
N LYS A 81 -3.61 -3.82 -9.39
CA LYS A 81 -4.18 -2.71 -10.18
C LYS A 81 -5.47 -3.11 -10.90
N ASP A 82 -5.54 -4.34 -11.41
CA ASP A 82 -6.68 -4.81 -12.18
C ASP A 82 -7.78 -5.35 -11.24
N LEU A 83 -7.39 -6.03 -10.16
CA LEU A 83 -8.30 -6.60 -9.17
C LEU A 83 -8.94 -5.53 -8.25
N TYR A 84 -8.16 -4.52 -7.85
CA TYR A 84 -8.57 -3.49 -6.89
C TYR A 84 -8.15 -2.09 -7.37
N PRO A 85 -8.69 -1.61 -8.50
CA PRO A 85 -8.19 -0.41 -9.19
C PRO A 85 -8.28 0.86 -8.35
N GLN A 86 -9.35 1.01 -7.56
CA GLN A 86 -9.57 2.19 -6.72
C GLN A 86 -8.57 2.24 -5.56
N GLU A 87 -8.47 1.16 -4.78
CA GLU A 87 -7.55 1.06 -3.64
C GLU A 87 -6.09 1.21 -4.09
N TYR A 88 -5.73 0.55 -5.19
CA TYR A 88 -4.39 0.66 -5.76
C TYR A 88 -4.08 2.10 -6.23
N ALA A 89 -5.03 2.79 -6.87
CA ALA A 89 -4.83 4.17 -7.31
C ALA A 89 -4.64 5.15 -6.15
N GLU A 90 -5.40 5.00 -5.06
CA GLU A 90 -5.23 5.80 -3.85
C GLU A 90 -3.88 5.55 -3.17
N LEU A 91 -3.50 4.28 -3.05
CA LEU A 91 -2.21 3.87 -2.51
C LEU A 91 -1.04 4.43 -3.33
N SER A 92 -1.13 4.34 -4.66
CA SER A 92 -0.13 4.87 -5.59
C SER A 92 0.03 6.39 -5.44
N LYS A 93 -1.08 7.15 -5.30
CA LYS A 93 -1.02 8.60 -5.02
C LYS A 93 -0.29 8.91 -3.70
N LYS A 94 -0.55 8.15 -2.64
CA LYS A 94 0.14 8.31 -1.35
C LYS A 94 1.63 7.96 -1.47
N TRP A 95 1.97 6.91 -2.23
CA TRP A 95 3.35 6.53 -2.52
C TRP A 95 4.11 7.64 -3.26
N GLU A 96 3.53 8.22 -4.31
CA GLU A 96 4.13 9.36 -5.02
C GLU A 96 4.36 10.56 -4.10
N ARG A 97 3.42 10.83 -3.19
CA ARG A 97 3.57 11.89 -2.19
C ARG A 97 4.72 11.61 -1.23
N ALA A 98 4.87 10.36 -0.76
CA ALA A 98 5.98 9.95 0.09
C ALA A 98 7.34 10.14 -0.61
N LYS A 99 7.45 9.72 -1.88
CA LYS A 99 8.65 9.92 -2.71
C LYS A 99 8.98 11.40 -2.87
N ALA A 100 7.97 12.25 -3.12
CA ALA A 100 8.17 13.69 -3.22
C ALA A 100 8.70 14.31 -1.92
N TYR A 101 8.19 13.90 -0.76
CA TYR A 101 8.71 14.35 0.55
C TYR A 101 10.14 13.87 0.79
N TYR A 102 10.43 12.60 0.49
CA TYR A 102 11.76 12.03 0.63
C TYR A 102 12.79 12.79 -0.24
N LYS A 103 12.46 13.06 -1.52
CA LYS A 103 13.32 13.83 -2.44
C LYS A 103 13.60 15.26 -1.94
N LYS A 104 12.61 15.88 -1.30
CA LYS A 104 12.73 17.23 -0.70
C LYS A 104 13.40 17.24 0.68
N LYS A 105 13.89 16.09 1.17
CA LYS A 105 14.46 15.91 2.52
C LYS A 105 13.47 16.25 3.65
N TYR A 106 12.17 16.17 3.38
CA TYR A 106 11.12 16.27 4.40
C TYR A 106 10.91 14.88 5.03
N PHE A 107 11.94 14.41 5.73
CA PHE A 107 12.04 13.03 6.19
C PHE A 107 11.02 12.63 7.26
N LEU A 108 10.60 13.54 8.15
CA LEU A 108 9.54 13.29 9.12
C LEU A 108 8.19 13.14 8.40
N SER A 109 7.88 14.05 7.48
CA SER A 109 6.67 13.95 6.65
C SER A 109 6.69 12.70 5.78
N ALA A 110 7.85 12.35 5.20
CA ALA A 110 8.02 11.13 4.43
C ALA A 110 7.76 9.89 5.31
N GLU A 111 8.35 9.83 6.50
CA GLU A 111 8.18 8.71 7.42
C GLU A 111 6.71 8.47 7.80
N LYS A 112 5.96 9.53 8.10
CA LYS A 112 4.51 9.44 8.41
C LYS A 112 3.75 8.80 7.25
N VAL A 113 3.92 9.33 6.03
CA VAL A 113 3.22 8.81 4.84
C VAL A 113 3.69 7.41 4.48
N LEU A 114 4.99 7.10 4.60
CA LEU A 114 5.54 5.77 4.31
C LEU A 114 4.94 4.69 5.22
N LYS A 115 4.70 4.98 6.51
CA LYS A 115 4.04 4.03 7.43
C LYS A 115 2.62 3.72 6.98
N GLU A 116 1.86 4.73 6.55
CA GLU A 116 0.51 4.53 6.02
C GLU A 116 0.53 3.72 4.73
N VAL A 117 1.41 4.06 3.78
CA VAL A 117 1.54 3.35 2.50
C VAL A 117 1.93 1.90 2.75
N LEU A 118 2.91 1.63 3.62
CA LEU A 118 3.33 0.28 3.93
C LEU A 118 2.17 -0.57 4.47
N LYS A 119 1.43 -0.03 5.44
CA LYS A 119 0.28 -0.73 6.03
C LYS A 119 -0.79 -1.04 4.97
N SER A 120 -1.20 -0.03 4.19
CA SER A 120 -2.19 -0.22 3.14
C SER A 120 -1.71 -1.14 2.01
N ALA A 121 -0.41 -1.15 1.72
CA ALA A 121 0.18 -2.07 0.75
C ALA A 121 0.15 -3.53 1.24
N GLU A 122 0.45 -3.76 2.52
CA GLU A 122 0.34 -5.08 3.16
C GLU A 122 -1.12 -5.56 3.18
N GLU A 123 -2.07 -4.69 3.54
CA GLU A 123 -3.51 -5.01 3.51
C GLU A 123 -3.99 -5.38 2.09
N LEU A 124 -3.57 -4.62 1.08
CA LEU A 124 -3.95 -4.89 -0.31
C LEU A 124 -3.33 -6.17 -0.86
N LEU A 125 -2.07 -6.46 -0.50
CA LEU A 125 -1.42 -7.72 -0.87
C LEU A 125 -2.17 -8.92 -0.30
N ASN A 126 -2.57 -8.86 0.98
CA ASN A 126 -3.34 -9.93 1.61
C ASN A 126 -4.68 -10.17 0.89
N LYS A 127 -5.39 -9.10 0.49
CA LYS A 127 -6.63 -9.23 -0.29
C LYS A 127 -6.39 -9.94 -1.62
N VAL A 128 -5.31 -9.60 -2.33
CA VAL A 128 -4.94 -10.25 -3.60
C VAL A 128 -4.57 -11.71 -3.38
N GLU A 129 -3.81 -12.02 -2.33
CA GLU A 129 -3.46 -13.40 -1.97
C GLU A 129 -4.70 -14.24 -1.63
N ASP A 130 -5.63 -13.69 -0.86
CA ASP A 130 -6.89 -14.34 -0.51
C ASP A 130 -7.77 -14.56 -1.74
N TYR A 131 -7.85 -13.56 -2.63
CA TYR A 131 -8.56 -13.72 -3.90
C TYR A 131 -7.98 -14.88 -4.74
N ASN A 132 -6.66 -14.92 -4.89
CA ASN A 132 -5.98 -15.97 -5.64
C ASN A 132 -6.12 -17.35 -4.98
N ARG A 133 -6.08 -17.41 -3.64
CA ARG A 133 -6.33 -18.66 -2.89
C ARG A 133 -7.74 -19.17 -3.13
N ASN A 134 -8.73 -18.29 -3.06
CA ASN A 134 -10.13 -18.65 -3.32
C ASN A 134 -10.34 -19.17 -4.75
N LEU A 135 -9.69 -18.54 -5.74
CA LEU A 135 -9.73 -19.06 -7.13
C LEU A 135 -9.10 -20.46 -7.23
N LYS A 136 -7.95 -20.67 -6.60
CA LYS A 136 -7.28 -21.97 -6.56
C LYS A 136 -8.16 -23.05 -5.94
N GLU A 137 -8.75 -22.76 -4.78
CA GLU A 137 -9.61 -23.70 -4.06
C GLU A 137 -10.86 -24.06 -4.88
N LYS A 138 -11.52 -23.07 -5.48
CA LYS A 138 -12.65 -23.30 -6.39
C LYS A 138 -12.26 -24.17 -7.58
N ALA A 139 -11.14 -23.87 -8.21
CA ALA A 139 -10.66 -24.63 -9.36
C ALA A 139 -10.29 -26.09 -8.97
N LEU A 140 -9.65 -26.29 -7.83
CA LEU A 140 -9.34 -27.63 -7.31
C LEU A 140 -10.59 -28.45 -6.99
N LEU A 141 -11.64 -27.81 -6.47
CA LEU A 141 -12.91 -28.48 -6.20
C LEU A 141 -13.56 -28.96 -7.50
N LYS A 142 -13.67 -28.08 -8.51
CA LYS A 142 -14.16 -28.44 -9.85
C LYS A 142 -13.31 -29.52 -10.52
N TYR A 143 -11.99 -29.46 -10.36
CA TYR A 143 -11.08 -30.49 -10.86
C TYR A 143 -11.40 -31.87 -10.26
N LYS A 144 -11.58 -31.95 -8.93
CA LYS A 144 -11.89 -33.23 -8.25
C LYS A 144 -13.23 -33.80 -8.69
N GLU A 145 -14.24 -32.96 -8.86
CA GLU A 145 -15.55 -33.39 -9.39
C GLU A 145 -15.41 -33.96 -10.81
N ARG A 146 -14.65 -33.27 -11.67
CA ARG A 146 -14.40 -33.72 -13.05
C ARG A 146 -13.58 -35.01 -13.10
N GLU A 147 -12.54 -35.12 -12.28
CA GLU A 147 -11.71 -36.31 -12.14
C GLU A 147 -12.56 -37.52 -11.75
N LYS A 148 -13.39 -37.38 -10.72
CA LYS A 148 -14.30 -38.44 -10.28
C LYS A 148 -15.27 -38.86 -11.39
N ALA A 149 -15.92 -37.91 -12.05
CA ALA A 149 -16.86 -38.20 -13.13
C ALA A 149 -16.22 -38.90 -14.34
N LEU A 150 -14.93 -38.63 -14.62
CA LEU A 150 -14.19 -39.28 -15.71
C LEU A 150 -13.67 -40.67 -15.33
N LEU A 151 -13.32 -40.89 -14.06
CA LEU A 151 -12.89 -42.19 -13.55
C LEU A 151 -14.05 -43.17 -13.36
N GLU A 152 -15.26 -42.68 -13.06
CA GLU A 152 -16.48 -43.50 -12.97
C GLU A 152 -16.99 -43.97 -14.35
N LYS A 153 -16.56 -43.33 -15.45
CA LYS A 153 -16.87 -43.81 -16.79
C LYS A 153 -16.06 -45.08 -17.09
N SER A 154 -16.76 -46.11 -17.57
CA SER A 154 -16.11 -47.31 -18.11
C SER A 154 -15.43 -46.97 -19.46
N LEU A 155 -14.15 -46.58 -19.39
CA LEU A 155 -13.31 -46.30 -20.56
C LEU A 155 -12.96 -47.61 -21.27
N LYS A 156 -13.18 -47.69 -22.58
CA LYS A 156 -12.92 -48.90 -23.37
C LYS A 156 -11.68 -48.69 -24.22
N GLY A 157 -10.56 -49.21 -23.71
CA GLY A 157 -9.30 -49.27 -24.44
C GLY A 157 -8.26 -48.24 -23.99
N GLU A 158 -7.00 -48.59 -24.19
CA GLU A 158 -5.83 -47.86 -23.69
C GLU A 158 -5.76 -46.42 -24.21
N LYS A 159 -6.16 -46.19 -25.46
CA LYS A 159 -6.17 -44.85 -26.08
C LYS A 159 -7.10 -43.87 -25.36
N GLU A 160 -8.29 -44.32 -24.95
CA GLU A 160 -9.24 -43.47 -24.21
C GLU A 160 -8.71 -43.14 -22.81
N ILE A 161 -8.14 -44.13 -22.13
CA ILE A 161 -7.52 -43.95 -20.81
C ILE A 161 -6.39 -42.91 -20.87
N VAL A 162 -5.52 -43.00 -21.87
CA VAL A 162 -4.43 -42.03 -22.07
C VAL A 162 -4.96 -40.63 -22.34
N LYS A 163 -5.99 -40.47 -23.18
CA LYS A 163 -6.64 -39.17 -23.44
C LYS A 163 -7.17 -38.54 -22.16
N VAL A 164 -7.89 -39.31 -21.33
CA VAL A 164 -8.42 -38.82 -20.05
C VAL A 164 -7.30 -38.39 -19.10
N ARG A 165 -6.21 -39.17 -19.00
CA ARG A 165 -5.05 -38.80 -18.17
C ARG A 165 -4.40 -37.50 -18.63
N LEU A 166 -4.18 -37.34 -19.93
CA LEU A 166 -3.60 -36.12 -20.48
C LEU A 166 -4.49 -34.90 -20.25
N TYR A 167 -5.81 -35.07 -20.38
CA TYR A 167 -6.79 -34.03 -20.09
C TYR A 167 -6.75 -33.61 -18.61
N LEU A 168 -6.77 -34.56 -17.68
CA LEU A 168 -6.68 -34.26 -16.25
C LEU A 168 -5.34 -33.60 -15.88
N TRP A 169 -4.24 -34.09 -16.46
CA TRP A 169 -2.93 -33.48 -16.28
C TRP A 169 -2.90 -32.02 -16.77
N ARG A 170 -3.49 -31.74 -17.93
CA ARG A 170 -3.62 -30.38 -18.46
C ARG A 170 -4.44 -29.48 -17.53
N LEU A 171 -5.59 -29.94 -17.05
CA LEU A 171 -6.40 -29.16 -16.10
C LEU A 171 -5.63 -28.83 -14.82
N LYS A 172 -4.92 -29.81 -14.26
CA LYS A 172 -4.11 -29.61 -13.05
C LYS A 172 -2.99 -28.57 -13.27
N ASN A 173 -2.29 -28.64 -14.40
CA ASN A 173 -1.29 -27.65 -14.76
C ASN A 173 -1.86 -26.23 -14.89
N LEU A 174 -3.06 -26.07 -15.45
CA LEU A 174 -3.68 -24.75 -15.56
C LEU A 174 -3.96 -24.14 -14.17
N ILE A 175 -4.38 -24.96 -13.20
CA ILE A 175 -4.54 -24.53 -11.80
C ILE A 175 -3.20 -24.13 -11.19
N GLU A 176 -2.16 -24.96 -11.36
CA GLU A 176 -0.84 -24.71 -10.79
C GLU A 176 -0.18 -23.44 -11.36
N LEU A 177 -0.44 -23.15 -12.63
CA LEU A 177 0.00 -21.93 -13.32
C LEU A 177 -0.89 -20.71 -13.04
N GLY A 178 -1.98 -20.85 -12.27
CA GLY A 178 -2.92 -19.77 -11.97
C GLY A 178 -3.74 -19.29 -13.19
N LYS A 179 -3.81 -20.11 -14.25
CA LYS A 179 -4.53 -19.80 -15.50
C LYS A 179 -6.00 -20.19 -15.39
N TYR A 180 -6.73 -19.55 -14.48
CA TYR A 180 -8.10 -19.95 -14.13
C TYR A 180 -9.11 -19.77 -15.27
N ASP A 181 -8.97 -18.72 -16.09
CA ASP A 181 -9.85 -18.52 -17.25
C ASP A 181 -9.66 -19.62 -18.32
N GLU A 182 -8.41 -20.04 -18.55
CA GLU A 182 -8.11 -21.17 -19.43
C GLU A 182 -8.61 -22.49 -18.82
N PHE A 183 -8.49 -22.64 -17.51
CA PHE A 183 -9.01 -23.81 -16.78
C PHE A 183 -10.51 -23.97 -16.97
N GLU A 184 -11.30 -22.91 -16.78
CA GLU A 184 -12.77 -22.96 -16.96
C GLU A 184 -13.15 -23.34 -18.39
N LYS A 185 -12.50 -22.71 -19.40
CA LYS A 185 -12.72 -23.05 -20.82
C LYS A 185 -12.34 -24.49 -21.15
N GLU A 186 -11.28 -25.01 -20.55
CA GLU A 186 -10.85 -26.39 -20.77
C GLU A 186 -11.77 -27.38 -20.06
N LEU A 187 -12.34 -27.02 -18.90
CA LEU A 187 -13.25 -27.85 -18.11
C LEU A 187 -14.56 -28.20 -18.84
N GLU A 188 -15.04 -27.28 -19.69
CA GLU A 188 -16.22 -27.47 -20.55
C GLU A 188 -15.98 -28.50 -21.65
N LYS A 189 -14.72 -28.74 -22.04
CA LYS A 189 -14.39 -29.71 -23.08
C LYS A 189 -14.57 -31.13 -22.58
N THR A 190 -15.09 -31.99 -23.45
CA THR A 190 -15.12 -33.44 -23.20
C THR A 190 -13.88 -34.07 -23.84
N PRO A 191 -13.11 -34.90 -23.11
CA PRO A 191 -11.93 -35.57 -23.67
C PRO A 191 -12.28 -36.78 -24.57
N PHE A 192 -13.56 -36.95 -24.90
CA PHE A 192 -14.14 -38.06 -25.65
C PHE A 192 -14.55 -37.59 -27.04
#